data_AF-A0A930FFP2-F1
#
_entry.id   AF-A0A930FFP2-F1
#
_cell.length_a   1.000
_cell.length_b   1.000
_cell.length_c   1.000
_cell.angle_alpha   90.00
_cell.angle_beta   90.00
_cell.angle_gamma   90.00
#
_symmetry.space_group_name_H-M   'P 1'
#
loop_
_entity.id
_entity.type
_entity.pdbx_description
1 polymer ?
#
loop_
_entity_poly.entity_id
_entity_poly.type
_entity_poly.pdbx_seq_one_letter_code
_entity_poly.pdbx_strand_id
1 'polypeptide(L)' 'YSDEELEEIVKKNFNFSVKNMIKELDLERPIYTQTTNYGHFGKPYLPWEQFKKIEL' A
#
# COMPACT_ATOMS: atom_id res chain seq x y z
N TYR A 1 13.19 -11.86 -12.68
CA TYR A 1 12.34 -10.88 -13.36
C TYR A 1 13.21 -9.71 -13.78
N SER A 2 13.15 -9.30 -15.04
CA SER A 2 13.65 -7.99 -15.48
C SER A 2 12.80 -6.87 -14.90
N ASP A 3 13.25 -5.62 -15.03
CA ASP A 3 12.48 -4.46 -14.56
C ASP A 3 11.11 -4.39 -15.27
N GLU A 4 11.05 -4.73 -16.56
CA GLU A 4 9.82 -4.79 -17.34
C GLU A 4 8.88 -5.90 -16.83
N GLU A 5 9.42 -7.08 -16.52
CA GLU A 5 8.62 -8.18 -15.96
C GLU A 5 8.06 -7.80 -14.57
N LEU A 6 8.84 -7.10 -13.74
CA LEU A 6 8.37 -6.59 -12.44
C LEU A 6 7.30 -5.50 -12.60
N GLU A 7 7.47 -4.58 -13.55
CA GLU A 7 6.51 -3.52 -13.82
C GLU A 7 5.14 -4.10 -14.22
N GLU A 8 5.12 -5.11 -15.08
CA GLU A 8 3.87 -5.75 -15.50
C GLU A 8 3.17 -6.50 -14.35
N ILE A 9 3.94 -7.19 -13.50
CA ILE A 9 3.40 -7.80 -12.28
C ILE A 9 2.77 -6.73 -11.37
N VAL A 10 3.44 -5.58 -11.21
CA VAL A 10 2.91 -4.47 -10.40
C VAL A 10 1.62 -3.90 -11.01
N LYS A 11 1.58 -3.62 -12.31
CA LYS A 11 0.37 -3.10 -12.98
C LYS A 11 -0.80 -4.05 -12.91
N LYS A 12 -0.56 -5.36 -12.98
CA LYS A 12 -1.60 -6.41 -12.86
C LYS A 12 -2.22 -6.44 -11.47
N ASN A 13 -1.42 -6.19 -10.43
CA ASN A 13 -1.82 -6.41 -9.03
C ASN A 13 -2.23 -5.14 -8.28
N PHE A 14 -1.83 -3.95 -8.74
CA PHE A 14 -2.07 -2.70 -8.02
C PHE A 14 -2.84 -1.70 -8.88
N ASN A 15 -3.87 -1.10 -8.28
CA ASN A 15 -4.58 0.03 -8.87
C ASN A 15 -4.20 1.30 -8.11
N PHE A 16 -3.38 2.13 -8.75
CA PHE A 16 -2.83 3.37 -8.20
C PHE A 16 -3.76 4.59 -8.33
N SER A 17 -5.02 4.40 -8.71
CA SER A 17 -5.98 5.50 -8.66
C SER A 17 -6.21 5.93 -7.20
N VAL A 18 -6.29 7.24 -6.95
CA VAL A 18 -6.48 7.79 -5.60
C VAL A 18 -7.69 7.18 -4.91
N LYS A 19 -8.80 7.02 -5.63
CA LYS A 19 -10.02 6.38 -5.12
C LYS A 19 -9.79 4.94 -4.67
N ASN A 20 -9.03 4.16 -5.44
CA ASN A 20 -8.72 2.79 -5.06
C ASN A 20 -7.78 2.76 -3.85
N MET A 21 -6.74 3.61 -3.80
CA MET A 21 -5.83 3.66 -2.65
C MET A 21 -6.56 4.00 -1.35
N ILE A 22 -7.48 4.99 -1.37
CA ILE A 22 -8.30 5.35 -0.20
C ILE A 22 -9.13 4.14 0.28
N LYS A 23 -9.74 3.41 -0.67
CA LYS A 23 -10.59 2.26 -0.38
C LYS A 23 -9.80 1.04 0.09
N GLU A 24 -8.73 0.69 -0.62
CA GLU A 24 -7.93 -0.52 -0.36
C GLU A 24 -7.14 -0.42 0.95
N LEU A 25 -6.64 0.78 1.28
CA LEU A 25 -5.93 1.04 2.53
C LEU A 25 -6.84 1.55 3.65
N ASP A 26 -8.14 1.70 3.41
CA ASP A 26 -9.13 2.17 4.39
C ASP A 26 -8.68 3.45 5.11
N LEU A 27 -8.41 4.50 4.31
CA LEU A 27 -7.74 5.74 4.75
C LEU A 27 -8.69 6.77 5.37
N GLU A 28 -10.02 6.60 5.26
CA GLU A 28 -11.01 7.54 5.83
C GLU A 28 -11.27 7.29 7.32
N ARG A 29 -10.19 6.99 8.06
CA ARG A 29 -10.21 6.73 9.51
C ARG A 29 -9.22 7.65 10.23
N PRO A 30 -9.44 7.94 11.52
CA PRO A 30 -8.55 8.81 12.30
C PRO A 30 -7.26 8.06 12.75
N ILE A 31 -6.48 7.54 11.80
CA ILE A 31 -5.23 6.79 12.07
C ILE A 31 -3.96 7.66 12.01
N TYR A 32 -4.07 8.88 11.48
CA TYR A 32 -2.90 9.72 11.14
C TYR A 32 -2.09 10.18 12.34
N THR A 33 -2.72 10.46 13.48
CA THR A 33 -2.00 10.89 14.71
C THR A 33 -1.01 9.83 15.19
N GLN A 34 -1.28 8.54 14.96
CA GLN A 34 -0.39 7.45 15.36
C GLN A 34 0.88 7.38 14.48
N THR A 35 0.86 8.04 13.31
CA THR A 35 1.97 8.02 12.35
C THR A 35 3.04 9.10 12.61
N THR A 36 2.77 10.11 13.43
CA THR A 36 3.60 11.32 13.55
C THR A 36 4.93 11.11 14.27
N ASN A 37 4.97 10.19 15.24
CA ASN A 37 6.17 9.89 16.02
C ASN A 37 6.95 8.73 15.41
N TYR A 38 8.27 8.88 15.23
CA TYR A 38 9.15 7.82 14.73
C TYR A 38 8.82 7.33 13.31
N GLY A 39 8.28 8.22 12.46
CA GLY A 39 8.06 7.97 11.03
C GLY A 39 6.74 7.29 10.67
N HIS A 40 6.41 7.32 9.38
CA HIS A 40 5.15 6.79 8.82
C HIS A 40 5.24 5.33 8.37
N PHE A 41 6.44 4.74 8.36
CA PHE A 41 6.69 3.37 7.91
C PHE A 41 7.25 2.50 9.05
N GLY A 42 7.24 1.18 8.86
CA GLY A 42 7.73 0.18 9.81
C GLY A 42 6.80 -0.09 11.00
N LYS A 43 5.55 0.37 10.92
CA LYS A 43 4.55 0.22 11.97
C LYS A 43 3.51 -0.82 11.55
N PRO A 44 3.51 -2.03 12.14
CA PRO A 44 2.74 -3.18 11.63
C PRO A 44 1.22 -3.03 11.72
N TYR A 45 0.71 -1.97 12.35
CA TYR A 45 -0.72 -1.66 12.42
C TYR A 45 -1.19 -0.74 11.27
N LEU A 46 -0.28 -0.19 10.47
CA LEU A 46 -0.64 0.68 9.36
C LEU A 46 -1.06 -0.14 8.13
N PRO A 47 -2.06 0.34 7.38
CA PRO A 47 -2.62 -0.43 6.27
C PRO A 47 -1.61 -0.65 5.13
N TRP A 48 -0.71 0.31 4.87
CA TRP A 48 0.33 0.18 3.84
C TRP A 48 1.52 -0.69 4.27
N GLU A 49 1.57 -1.13 5.52
CA GLU A 49 2.57 -2.09 6.01
C GLU A 49 2.08 -3.55 5.90
N GLN A 50 0.82 -3.76 5.49
CA GLN A 50 0.26 -5.10 5.31
C GLN A 50 0.69 -5.68 3.96
N PHE A 51 1.22 -6.92 3.99
CA PHE A 51 1.57 -7.63 2.75
C PHE A 51 0.32 -7.98 1.94
N LYS A 52 0.29 -7.50 0.70
CA LYS A 52 -0.69 -7.92 -0.30
C LYS A 52 -0.21 -9.20 -0.98
N LYS A 53 -1.08 -10.21 -1.05
CA LYS A 53 -0.86 -11.37 -1.92
C LYS A 53 -0.99 -10.92 -3.37
N ILE A 54 -0.01 -11.26 -4.20
CA ILE A 54 0.02 -10.92 -5.63
C ILE A 54 -0.03 -12.18 -6.49
N GLU A 55 -0.53 -12.01 -7.71
CA GLU A 55 -0.43 -12.98 -8.79
C GLU A 55 0.82 -12.68 -9.60
N LEU A 56 1.72 -13.67 -9.70
CA LEU A 56 2.87 -13.62 -10.59
C LEU A 56 2.46 -13.82 -12.06
#